data_AF-A0A1M7PHC5-F1
#
_entry.id   AF-A0A1M7PHC5-F1
#
_cell.length_a   1.000
_cell.length_b   1.000
_cell.length_c   1.000
_cell.angle_alpha   90.00
_cell.angle_beta   90.00
_cell.angle_gamma   90.00
#
_symmetry.space_group_name_H-M   'P 1'
#
loop_
_entity.id
_entity.type
_entity.pdbx_description
1 polymer ?
#
loop_
_entity_poly.entity_id
_entity_poly.type
_entity_poly.pdbx_seq_one_letter_code
_entity_poly.pdbx_strand_id
1 'polypeptide(L)'
;MSWKAVEMQVALPRTQDAGKIQDQMQQQGRIDQNQLAQKLANDELRKRKQVLEQEASEKLKNDKKRSGANDPETNHSMEKTDQQHPQYKHPYLGNRVDFSG
;
A
#
# COMPACT_ATOMS: atom_id res chain seq x y z
N MET A 1 45.16 -24.27 -50.13
CA MET A 1 43.74 -24.60 -49.88
C MET A 1 43.63 -25.18 -48.48
N SER A 2 43.40 -24.34 -47.46
CA SER A 2 43.31 -24.76 -46.06
C SER A 2 42.11 -24.06 -45.42
N TRP A 3 41.09 -24.88 -45.13
CA TRP A 3 39.94 -24.74 -44.25
C TRP A 3 39.78 -23.36 -43.57
N LYS A 4 39.17 -22.42 -44.29
CA LYS A 4 38.45 -21.30 -43.68
C LYS A 4 37.29 -21.92 -42.88
N ALA A 5 37.24 -21.58 -41.60
CA ALA A 5 36.21 -22.00 -40.66
C ALA A 5 34.86 -22.13 -41.36
N VAL A 6 34.33 -23.35 -41.39
CA VAL A 6 32.92 -23.60 -41.71
C VAL A 6 32.16 -22.96 -40.56
N GLU A 7 31.87 -21.68 -40.69
CA GLU A 7 30.99 -20.96 -39.78
C GLU A 7 29.67 -21.71 -39.81
N MET A 8 29.36 -22.34 -38.68
CA MET A 8 28.13 -23.07 -38.46
C MET A 8 27.00 -22.02 -38.41
N GLN A 9 26.57 -21.53 -39.56
CA GLN A 9 25.39 -20.69 -39.70
C GLN A 9 24.16 -21.59 -39.52
N VAL A 10 23.91 -21.97 -38.28
CA VAL A 10 22.61 -22.49 -37.86
C VAL A 10 21.69 -21.26 -37.82
N ALA A 11 21.09 -20.95 -38.96
CA ALA A 11 20.01 -19.99 -39.03
C ALA A 11 18.82 -20.58 -38.26
N LEU A 12 18.74 -20.31 -36.96
CA LEU A 12 17.49 -20.49 -36.24
C LEU A 12 16.44 -19.64 -36.96
N PRO A 13 15.30 -20.21 -37.39
CA PRO A 13 14.28 -19.44 -38.08
C PRO A 13 13.76 -18.36 -37.14
N ARG A 14 14.04 -17.08 -37.46
CA ARG A 14 13.58 -15.91 -36.69
C ARG A 14 12.06 -15.87 -36.45
N THR A 15 11.30 -16.65 -37.22
CA THR A 15 9.86 -16.84 -37.05
C THR A 15 9.48 -17.63 -35.80
N GLN A 16 10.28 -18.63 -35.39
CA GLN A 16 10.00 -19.40 -34.18
C GLN A 16 10.20 -18.54 -32.93
N ASP A 17 11.23 -17.69 -32.93
CA ASP A 17 11.50 -16.79 -31.81
C ASP A 17 10.45 -15.67 -31.69
N ALA A 18 9.97 -15.13 -32.81
CA ALA A 18 8.88 -14.16 -32.82
C ALA A 18 7.58 -14.74 -32.22
N GLY A 19 7.26 -16.00 -32.50
CA GLY A 19 6.10 -16.68 -31.91
C GLY A 19 6.21 -16.89 -30.40
N LYS A 20 7.40 -17.25 -29.90
CA LYS A 20 7.66 -17.39 -28.46
C LYS A 20 7.53 -16.05 -27.72
N ILE A 21 8.04 -14.97 -28.31
CA ILE A 21 7.92 -13.62 -27.73
C ILE A 21 6.45 -13.20 -27.66
N GLN A 22 5.67 -13.48 -28.71
CA GLN A 22 4.23 -13.19 -28.72
C GLN A 22 3.49 -13.99 -27.64
N ASP A 23 3.78 -15.28 -27.48
CA ASP A 23 3.18 -16.12 -26.45
C ASP A 23 3.56 -15.64 -25.03
N GLN A 24 4.83 -15.32 -24.80
CA GLN A 24 5.30 -14.77 -23.53
C GLN A 24 4.61 -13.43 -23.20
N MET A 25 4.42 -12.56 -24.19
CA MET A 25 3.71 -11.29 -24.01
C MET A 25 2.24 -11.51 -23.62
N GLN A 26 1.57 -12.49 -24.23
CA GLN A 26 0.20 -12.85 -23.88
C GLN A 26 0.08 -13.44 -22.47
N GLN A 27 1.02 -14.31 -22.09
CA GLN A 27 1.06 -14.88 -20.74
C GLN A 27 1.31 -13.81 -19.68
N GLN A 28 2.28 -12.91 -19.92
CA GLN A 28 2.58 -11.81 -19.02
C GLN A 28 1.35 -10.91 -18.80
N GLY A 29 0.65 -10.53 -19.87
CA GLY A 29 -0.56 -9.71 -19.76
C GLY A 29 -1.65 -10.35 -18.89
N ARG A 30 -1.81 -11.67 -18.95
CA ARG A 30 -2.76 -12.40 -18.08
C ARG A 30 -2.32 -12.41 -16.62
N ILE A 31 -1.03 -12.59 -16.36
CA ILE A 31 -0.46 -12.57 -15.01
C ILE A 31 -0.66 -11.19 -14.38
N ASP A 32 -0.36 -10.12 -15.12
CA ASP A 32 -0.48 -8.75 -14.64
C ASP A 32 -1.92 -8.39 -14.27
N GLN A 33 -2.89 -8.80 -15.10
CA GLN A 33 -4.32 -8.61 -14.81
C GLN A 33 -4.75 -9.36 -13.54
N ASN A 34 -4.28 -10.60 -13.36
CA ASN A 34 -4.60 -11.38 -12.16
C ASN A 34 -3.99 -10.73 -10.90
N GLN A 35 -2.73 -10.32 -10.97
CA GLN A 35 -2.07 -9.61 -9.87
C GLN A 35 -2.79 -8.30 -9.52
N LEU A 36 -3.23 -7.54 -10.53
CA LEU A 36 -3.99 -6.30 -10.31
C LEU A 36 -5.34 -6.58 -9.63
N ALA A 37 -6.07 -7.61 -10.07
CA ALA A 37 -7.33 -8.00 -9.47
C ALA A 37 -7.17 -8.44 -8.00
N GLN A 38 -6.12 -9.21 -7.69
CA GLN A 38 -5.80 -9.62 -6.32
C GLN A 38 -5.46 -8.42 -5.42
N LYS A 39 -4.66 -7.47 -5.92
CA LYS A 39 -4.34 -6.24 -5.18
C LYS A 39 -5.60 -5.42 -4.89
N LEU A 40 -6.46 -5.24 -5.88
CA LEU A 40 -7.73 -4.51 -5.72
C LEU A 40 -8.62 -5.17 -4.66
N ALA A 41 -8.79 -6.49 -4.71
CA ALA A 41 -9.58 -7.22 -3.71
C ALA A 41 -9.03 -7.04 -2.28
N ASN A 42 -7.70 -7.12 -2.12
CA ASN A 42 -7.06 -6.90 -0.82
C ASN A 42 -7.22 -5.45 -0.32
N ASP A 43 -7.12 -4.47 -1.21
CA ASP A 43 -7.31 -3.07 -0.85
C ASP A 43 -8.77 -2.77 -0.49
N GLU A 44 -9.75 -3.38 -1.16
CA GLU A 44 -11.15 -3.29 -0.76
C GLU A 44 -11.39 -3.88 0.63
N LEU A 45 -10.81 -5.05 0.93
CA LEU A 45 -10.90 -5.66 2.27
C LEU A 45 -10.29 -4.76 3.34
N ARG A 46 -9.14 -4.14 3.06
CA ARG A 46 -8.49 -3.18 3.98
C ARG A 46 -9.37 -1.96 4.21
N LYS A 47 -9.93 -1.37 3.14
CA LYS A 47 -10.85 -0.23 3.25
C LYS A 47 -12.08 -0.57 4.08
N ARG A 48 -12.70 -1.74 3.85
CA ARG A 48 -13.86 -2.19 4.65
C ARG A 48 -13.51 -2.36 6.13
N LYS A 49 -12.37 -2.95 6.46
CA LYS A 49 -11.90 -3.08 7.85
C LYS A 49 -11.68 -1.71 8.49
N GLN A 50 -11.03 -0.78 7.79
CA GLN A 50 -10.79 0.58 8.27
C GLN A 50 -12.11 1.32 8.56
N VAL A 51 -13.11 1.20 7.68
CA VAL A 51 -14.43 1.82 7.89
C VAL A 51 -15.11 1.24 9.14
N LEU A 52 -15.09 -0.09 9.32
CA LEU A 52 -15.65 -0.72 10.52
C LEU A 52 -14.97 -0.26 11.82
N GLU A 53 -13.65 -0.14 11.82
CA GLU A 53 -12.89 0.37 12.98
C GLU A 53 -13.22 1.86 13.26
N GLN A 54 -13.38 2.67 12.21
CA GLN A 54 -13.79 4.06 12.34
C GLN A 54 -15.20 4.19 12.91
N GLU A 55 -16.18 3.44 12.40
CA GLU A 55 -17.55 3.42 12.92
C GLU A 55 -17.59 2.94 14.39
N ALA A 56 -16.81 1.92 14.74
CA ALA A 56 -16.70 1.46 16.13
C ALA A 56 -16.11 2.55 17.04
N SER A 57 -15.06 3.26 16.58
CA SER A 57 -14.48 4.39 17.31
C SER A 57 -15.47 5.54 17.48
N GLU A 58 -16.27 5.84 16.46
CA GLU A 58 -17.28 6.90 16.50
C GLU A 58 -18.44 6.56 17.44
N LYS A 59 -18.92 5.31 17.45
CA LYS A 59 -19.92 4.84 18.42
C LYS A 59 -19.43 4.97 19.86
N LEU A 60 -18.20 4.57 20.15
CA LEU A 60 -17.58 4.72 21.48
C LEU A 60 -17.46 6.19 21.92
N LYS A 61 -17.21 7.12 20.99
CA LYS A 61 -17.20 8.56 21.28
C LYS A 61 -18.61 9.11 21.57
N ASN A 62 -19.63 8.62 20.86
CA ASN A 62 -21.00 9.06 21.06
C ASN A 62 -21.59 8.57 22.40
N ASP A 63 -21.30 7.32 22.79
CA ASP A 63 -21.75 6.78 24.08
C ASP A 63 -21.11 7.51 25.27
N LYS A 64 -19.83 7.91 25.16
CA LYS A 64 -19.19 8.78 26.16
C LYS A 64 -19.85 10.16 26.26
N LYS A 65 -20.34 10.73 25.15
CA LYS A 65 -21.07 12.01 25.16
C LYS A 65 -22.46 11.90 25.78
N ARG A 66 -23.12 10.75 25.71
CA ARG A 66 -24.46 10.54 26.26
C ARG A 66 -24.47 10.20 27.75
N SER A 67 -23.37 9.68 28.29
CA SER A 67 -23.27 9.32 29.72
C SER A 67 -22.84 10.47 30.66
N GLY A 68 -22.63 11.68 30.15
CA GLY A 68 -22.09 12.82 30.91
C GLY A 68 -23.06 13.99 31.14
N ALA A 69 -24.38 13.81 30.92
CA ALA A 69 -25.35 14.90 31.00
C ALA A 69 -25.99 15.07 32.39
N ASN A 70 -25.19 15.07 33.46
CA ASN A 70 -25.59 15.53 34.79
C ASN A 70 -24.34 15.94 35.60
N ASP A 71 -23.82 17.14 35.34
CA ASP A 71 -23.20 17.97 36.38
C ASP A 71 -23.00 19.41 35.84
N PRO A 72 -23.52 20.47 36.49
CA PRO A 72 -23.11 21.83 36.23
C PRO A 72 -21.88 22.16 37.10
N GLU A 73 -21.03 23.05 36.60
CA GLU A 73 -19.81 23.57 37.22
C GLU A 73 -18.54 22.74 36.97
N THR A 74 -17.69 23.22 36.08
CA THR A 74 -16.51 24.00 36.50
C THR A 74 -15.74 24.48 35.28
N ASN A 75 -15.40 25.77 35.29
CA ASN A 75 -14.37 26.36 34.44
C ASN A 75 -13.07 25.56 34.60
N HIS A 76 -12.61 24.89 33.55
CA HIS A 76 -11.18 24.64 33.39
C HIS A 76 -10.79 24.66 31.90
N SER A 77 -10.04 25.71 31.59
CA SER A 77 -9.15 25.88 30.45
C SER A 77 -8.47 24.56 30.07
N MET A 78 -8.53 24.21 28.80
CA MET A 78 -7.79 23.10 28.21
C MET A 78 -6.28 23.32 28.33
N GLU A 79 -5.66 22.77 29.36
CA GLU A 79 -4.24 22.42 29.31
C GLU A 79 -4.11 21.12 28.52
N LYS A 80 -3.59 21.22 27.29
CA LYS A 80 -3.18 20.08 26.48
C LYS A 80 -2.01 19.40 27.19
N THR A 81 -2.26 18.25 27.81
CA THR A 81 -1.21 17.38 28.30
C THR A 81 -0.53 16.75 27.08
N ASP A 82 0.60 17.33 26.68
CA ASP A 82 1.55 16.70 25.76
C ASP A 82 2.00 15.37 26.38
N GLN A 83 1.41 14.28 25.90
CA GLN A 83 1.91 12.95 26.17
C GLN A 83 3.26 12.82 25.44
N GLN A 84 4.34 13.05 26.19
CA GLN A 84 5.71 12.77 25.76
C GLN A 84 5.86 11.26 25.55
N HIS A 85 5.49 10.79 24.36
CA HIS A 85 5.93 9.49 23.88
C HIS A 85 7.43 9.57 23.61
N PRO A 86 8.24 8.60 24.05
CA PRO A 86 9.65 8.56 23.70
C PRO A 86 9.78 8.49 22.18
N GLN A 87 10.35 9.53 21.55
CA GLN A 87 10.62 9.54 20.12
C GLN A 87 11.72 8.52 19.80
N TYR A 88 11.31 7.30 19.43
CA TYR A 88 12.21 6.35 18.80
C TYR A 88 12.55 6.84 17.39
N LYS A 89 13.84 7.08 17.15
CA LYS A 89 14.36 7.51 15.84
C LYS A 89 14.31 6.32 14.89
N HIS A 90 13.32 6.28 14.01
CA HIS A 90 13.22 5.23 13.01
C HIS A 90 14.25 5.46 11.89
N PRO A 91 15.00 4.42 11.46
CA PRO A 91 16.08 4.59 10.48
C PRO A 91 15.58 4.92 9.06
N TYR A 92 14.31 4.62 8.75
CA TYR A 92 13.71 4.83 7.44
C TYR A 92 12.50 5.78 7.44
N LEU A 93 11.96 6.12 8.61
CA LEU A 93 10.82 7.04 8.74
C LEU A 93 11.36 8.37 9.26
N GLY A 94 11.45 9.36 8.38
CA GLY A 94 11.93 10.70 8.73
C GLY A 94 11.05 11.42 9.76
N ASN A 95 11.47 12.62 10.18
CA ASN A 95 10.77 13.39 11.20
C ASN A 95 9.65 14.23 10.59
N ARG A 96 8.47 14.26 11.23
CA ARG A 96 7.40 15.21 10.89
C ARG A 96 7.66 16.54 11.60
N VAL A 97 7.74 17.63 10.84
CA VAL A 97 7.89 19.00 11.34
C VAL A 97 6.68 19.80 10.88
N ASP A 98 5.92 20.34 11.82
CA ASP A 98 4.82 21.25 11.54
C ASP A 98 5.31 22.69 11.76
N PHE A 99 5.34 23.50 10.70
CA PHE A 99 5.73 24.92 10.75
C PHE A 99 4.49 25.79 10.57
N SER A 100 4.27 26.69 11.52
CA SER A 100 3.28 27.77 11.44
C SER A 100 4.03 29.10 11.43
N GLY A 101 4.01 29.81 10.29
CA GLY A 101 4.51 31.18 10.15
C GLY A 101 3.39 32.15 9.82
#